data_AF-A0A1H3LNN2-F1
#
_entry.id   AF-A0A1H3LNN2-F1
#
_cell.length_a   1.000
_cell.length_b   1.000
_cell.length_c   1.000
_cell.angle_alpha   90.00
_cell.angle_beta   90.00
_cell.angle_gamma   90.00
#
_symmetry.space_group_name_H-M   'P 1'
#
loop_
_entity.id
_entity.type
_entity.pdbx_description
1 polymer ?
#
loop_
_entity_poly.entity_id
_entity_poly.type
_entity_poly.pdbx_seq_one_letter_code
_entity_poly.pdbx_strand_id
1 'polypeptide(L)'
;MHPTEDTETTPAPVRDIARLIARHAPNAGDHPTGIPALSLHRRHGPTDPVPCVYPLGLVLIAQGAKQVLVGERILNYMPGHSMVVSLEQPVISHVTRATVHAPFLGLLLRLDLRQIANAASAMERSPQPEPGRLDISIEPLEPALFEALQRLVGLLDEPEVASSLAPLIEQEIVIRLLQGPHGSHLRQLLLEDSPDRQIGGVIAWMKQNFSSAFRVEGLAKRANMSTTAFRKHFREQTGMSPLQYLKQLSCKRHAN
;
A
#
# COMPACT_ATOMS: atom_id res chain seq x y z
N MET A 1 23.18 -27.93 11.65
CA MET A 1 21.93 -28.50 12.22
C MET A 1 20.79 -27.63 11.74
N HIS A 2 19.73 -28.24 11.20
CA HIS A 2 18.62 -27.61 10.47
C HIS A 2 17.88 -26.50 11.25
N PRO A 3 17.35 -25.47 10.55
CA PRO A 3 16.09 -24.86 10.90
C PRO A 3 15.01 -25.37 9.94
N THR A 4 14.30 -26.42 10.33
CA THR A 4 13.14 -27.00 9.61
C THR A 4 11.85 -26.86 10.44
N GLU A 5 11.65 -25.74 11.13
CA GLU A 5 10.49 -25.60 12.05
C GLU A 5 9.46 -24.52 11.68
N ASP A 6 9.62 -23.76 10.61
CA ASP A 6 8.66 -22.68 10.29
C ASP A 6 7.62 -23.03 9.20
N THR A 7 7.70 -24.22 8.58
CA THR A 7 6.79 -24.58 7.46
C THR A 7 5.45 -25.17 7.92
N GLU A 8 5.32 -25.57 9.18
CA GLU A 8 4.18 -26.38 9.66
C GLU A 8 3.00 -25.59 10.26
N THR A 9 3.15 -24.29 10.53
CA THR A 9 2.09 -23.49 11.21
C THR A 9 1.47 -22.41 10.31
N THR A 10 1.84 -22.33 9.03
CA THR A 10 1.22 -21.37 8.11
C THR A 10 -0.17 -21.88 7.70
N PRO A 11 -1.26 -21.11 7.95
CA PRO A 11 -2.62 -21.54 7.61
C PRO A 11 -2.71 -21.99 6.14
N ALA A 12 -3.42 -23.10 5.88
CA ALA A 12 -3.58 -23.65 4.54
C ALA A 12 -3.97 -22.61 3.48
N PRO A 13 -4.88 -21.64 3.77
CA PRO A 13 -5.17 -20.56 2.84
C PRO A 13 -3.88 -19.82 2.42
N VAL A 14 -3.10 -19.27 3.35
CA VAL A 14 -1.88 -18.48 3.08
C VAL A 14 -0.87 -19.24 2.19
N ARG A 15 -0.77 -20.57 2.34
CA ARG A 15 0.08 -21.41 1.49
C ARG A 15 -0.40 -21.45 0.04
N ASP A 16 -1.70 -21.45 -0.21
CA ASP A 16 -2.25 -21.54 -1.57
C ASP A 16 -2.05 -20.25 -2.35
N ILE A 17 -2.24 -19.08 -1.72
CA ILE A 17 -1.89 -17.81 -2.38
C ILE A 17 -0.37 -17.69 -2.59
N ALA A 18 0.46 -18.21 -1.68
CA ALA A 18 1.91 -18.23 -1.88
C ALA A 18 2.29 -19.01 -3.14
N ARG A 19 1.65 -20.16 -3.39
CA ARG A 19 1.86 -20.95 -4.61
C ARG A 19 1.43 -20.20 -5.87
N LEU A 20 0.26 -19.54 -5.85
CA LEU A 20 -0.21 -18.71 -6.96
C LEU A 20 0.78 -17.57 -7.26
N ILE A 21 1.23 -16.85 -6.22
CA ILE A 21 2.22 -15.78 -6.38
C ILE A 21 3.53 -16.34 -6.96
N ALA A 22 4.03 -17.47 -6.46
CA ALA A 22 5.27 -18.07 -6.93
C ALA A 22 5.21 -18.48 -8.41
N ARG A 23 4.03 -18.92 -8.89
CA ARG A 23 3.81 -19.27 -10.30
C ARG A 23 3.95 -18.06 -11.24
N HIS A 24 3.43 -16.90 -10.84
CA HIS A 24 3.48 -15.67 -11.63
C HIS A 24 4.69 -14.76 -11.31
N ALA A 25 5.49 -15.10 -10.29
CA ALA A 25 6.76 -14.46 -9.96
C ALA A 25 7.90 -15.49 -9.94
N PRO A 26 8.36 -15.97 -11.12
CA PRO A 26 9.29 -17.10 -11.22
C PRO A 26 10.69 -16.78 -10.68
N ASN A 27 11.11 -15.52 -10.75
CA ASN A 27 12.45 -15.05 -10.37
C ASN A 27 12.38 -13.97 -9.29
N ALA A 28 13.50 -13.71 -8.60
CA ALA A 28 13.58 -12.58 -7.66
C ALA A 28 13.35 -11.25 -8.40
N GLY A 29 12.54 -10.38 -7.83
CA GLY A 29 12.18 -9.09 -8.43
C GLY A 29 10.73 -8.69 -8.17
N ASP A 30 10.36 -7.57 -8.76
CA ASP A 30 9.01 -7.03 -8.77
C ASP A 30 8.36 -7.34 -10.11
N HIS A 31 7.17 -7.90 -10.08
CA HIS A 31 6.46 -8.44 -11.23
C HIS A 31 5.15 -7.68 -11.39
N PRO A 32 5.07 -6.67 -12.29
CA PRO A 32 3.80 -6.14 -12.71
C PRO A 32 2.99 -7.25 -13.42
N THR A 33 1.66 -7.18 -13.35
CA THR A 33 0.78 -8.23 -13.87
C THR A 33 -0.13 -7.70 -14.99
N GLY A 34 -0.87 -8.60 -15.63
CA GLY A 34 -1.93 -8.24 -16.59
C GLY A 34 -3.11 -7.48 -15.94
N ILE A 35 -3.20 -7.49 -14.61
CA ILE A 35 -4.14 -6.68 -13.83
C ILE A 35 -3.38 -5.44 -13.37
N PRO A 36 -3.66 -4.23 -13.92
CA PRO A 36 -2.80 -3.06 -13.72
C PRO A 36 -2.58 -2.70 -12.24
N ALA A 37 -3.60 -2.86 -11.39
CA ALA A 37 -3.54 -2.54 -9.98
C ALA A 37 -2.71 -3.52 -9.13
N LEU A 38 -2.42 -4.72 -9.65
CA LEU A 38 -1.78 -5.81 -8.92
C LEU A 38 -0.31 -5.98 -9.34
N SER A 39 0.59 -6.02 -8.36
CA SER A 39 1.98 -6.44 -8.53
C SER A 39 2.36 -7.53 -7.54
N LEU A 40 3.24 -8.42 -7.99
CA LEU A 40 3.76 -9.55 -7.21
C LEU A 40 5.24 -9.34 -6.91
N HIS A 41 5.70 -9.80 -5.75
CA HIS A 41 7.04 -9.52 -5.28
C HIS A 41 7.70 -10.79 -4.76
N ARG A 42 8.91 -11.07 -5.26
CA ARG A 42 9.73 -12.20 -4.82
C ARG A 42 11.12 -11.76 -4.42
N ARG A 43 11.64 -12.27 -3.30
CA ARG A 43 13.06 -12.12 -2.90
C ARG A 43 13.61 -13.47 -2.43
N HIS A 44 14.87 -13.76 -2.73
CA HIS A 44 15.54 -15.03 -2.38
C HIS A 44 16.41 -14.93 -1.11
N GLY A 45 16.41 -13.78 -0.46
CA GLY A 45 17.19 -13.52 0.75
C GLY A 45 16.67 -12.27 1.47
N PRO A 46 17.14 -12.03 2.71
CA PRO A 46 16.93 -10.75 3.36
C PRO A 46 17.45 -9.61 2.49
N THR A 47 16.83 -8.44 2.61
CA THR A 47 17.27 -7.25 1.87
C THR A 47 17.82 -6.22 2.84
N ASP A 48 18.67 -5.32 2.35
CA ASP A 48 19.03 -4.13 3.12
C ASP A 48 17.80 -3.24 3.36
N PRO A 49 17.80 -2.39 4.40
CA PRO A 49 16.79 -1.34 4.59
C PRO A 49 16.79 -0.37 3.42
N VAL A 50 15.70 -0.38 2.64
CA VAL A 50 15.55 0.51 1.47
C VAL A 50 14.46 1.56 1.75
N PRO A 51 14.76 2.86 1.62
CA PRO A 51 13.75 3.90 1.59
C PRO A 51 12.85 3.74 0.35
N CYS A 52 11.53 3.65 0.55
CA CYS A 52 10.55 3.57 -0.52
C CYS A 52 9.28 4.31 -0.15
N VAL A 53 8.40 4.53 -1.13
CA VAL A 53 7.08 5.13 -0.91
C VAL A 53 6.04 4.07 -1.19
N TYR A 54 5.20 3.76 -0.22
CA TYR A 54 4.07 2.88 -0.46
C TYR A 54 2.89 3.68 -1.03
N PRO A 55 2.27 3.23 -2.13
CA PRO A 55 1.05 3.84 -2.62
C PRO A 55 -0.14 3.48 -1.74
N LEU A 56 -1.25 4.20 -1.90
CA LEU A 56 -2.56 3.77 -1.38
C LEU A 56 -2.86 2.35 -1.89
N GLY A 57 -2.90 1.39 -0.98
CA GLY A 57 -2.89 -0.01 -1.37
C GLY A 57 -3.03 -0.99 -0.23
N LEU A 58 -3.39 -2.20 -0.59
CA LEU A 58 -3.36 -3.39 0.24
C LEU A 58 -2.09 -4.18 -0.07
N VAL A 59 -1.30 -4.46 0.95
CA VAL A 59 -0.15 -5.36 0.88
C VAL A 59 -0.51 -6.64 1.61
N LEU A 60 -0.05 -7.77 1.05
CA LEU A 60 -0.12 -9.09 1.67
C LEU A 60 1.26 -9.76 1.61
N ILE A 61 1.72 -10.31 2.73
CA ILE A 61 2.81 -11.29 2.76
C ILE A 61 2.21 -12.69 2.80
N ALA A 62 2.55 -13.48 1.79
CA ALA A 62 2.18 -14.90 1.72
C ALA A 62 3.29 -15.81 2.25
N GLN A 63 4.56 -15.41 2.10
CA GLN A 63 5.72 -16.16 2.60
C GLN A 63 6.88 -15.23 2.96
N GLY A 64 7.67 -15.61 3.97
CA GLY A 64 8.79 -14.82 4.47
C GLY A 64 8.36 -13.89 5.60
N ALA A 65 9.08 -12.79 5.79
CA ALA A 65 8.72 -11.72 6.72
C ALA A 65 9.32 -10.39 6.27
N LYS A 66 8.68 -9.29 6.63
CA LYS A 66 9.09 -7.93 6.28
C LYS A 66 9.01 -7.03 7.50
N GLN A 67 9.90 -6.06 7.57
CA GLN A 67 9.83 -4.97 8.53
C GLN A 67 9.66 -3.66 7.79
N VAL A 68 8.80 -2.80 8.32
CA VAL A 68 8.52 -1.46 7.77
C VAL A 68 8.68 -0.45 8.89
N LEU A 69 9.63 0.47 8.74
CA LEU A 69 9.82 1.60 9.62
C LEU A 69 9.04 2.81 9.06
N VAL A 70 8.16 3.35 9.89
CA VAL A 70 7.31 4.51 9.60
C VAL A 70 7.59 5.59 10.63
N GLY A 71 8.29 6.66 10.22
CA GLY A 71 8.87 7.60 11.17
C GLY A 71 9.83 6.88 12.13
N GLU A 72 9.50 6.85 13.42
CA GLU A 72 10.27 6.16 14.46
C GLU A 72 9.71 4.77 14.83
N ARG A 73 8.60 4.34 14.21
CA ARG A 73 7.89 3.11 14.57
C ARG A 73 8.29 1.95 13.68
N ILE A 74 8.70 0.86 14.30
CA ILE A 74 8.99 -0.40 13.62
C ILE A 74 7.72 -1.25 13.59
N LEU A 75 7.23 -1.53 12.38
CA LEU A 75 6.10 -2.41 12.13
C LEU A 75 6.61 -3.75 11.59
N ASN A 76 6.42 -4.81 12.37
CA ASN A 76 6.75 -6.17 11.96
C ASN A 76 5.57 -6.76 11.20
N TYR A 77 5.85 -7.31 10.02
CA TYR A 77 4.84 -7.74 9.08
C TYR A 77 5.12 -9.19 8.66
N MET A 78 4.19 -10.07 9.03
CA MET A 78 4.33 -11.54 8.96
C MET A 78 3.24 -12.15 8.07
N PRO A 79 3.41 -13.40 7.59
CA PRO A 79 2.40 -14.09 6.83
C PRO A 79 1.05 -14.14 7.57
N GLY A 80 -0.05 -14.04 6.82
CA GLY A 80 -1.41 -14.04 7.38
C GLY A 80 -1.90 -12.70 7.93
N HIS A 81 -1.13 -11.62 7.76
CA HIS A 81 -1.57 -10.25 8.04
C HIS A 81 -1.76 -9.48 6.74
N SER A 82 -2.75 -8.59 6.68
CA SER A 82 -2.88 -7.54 5.68
C SER A 82 -2.34 -6.23 6.22
N MET A 83 -1.71 -5.45 5.33
CA MET A 83 -1.38 -4.06 5.61
C MET A 83 -2.10 -3.17 4.62
N VAL A 84 -2.86 -2.19 5.11
CA VAL A 84 -3.43 -1.13 4.30
C VAL A 84 -2.66 0.15 4.54
N VAL A 85 -2.20 0.76 3.45
CA VAL A 85 -1.58 2.09 3.44
C VAL A 85 -2.63 3.04 2.91
N SER A 86 -3.08 3.98 3.75
CA SER A 86 -4.20 4.87 3.44
C SER A 86 -3.73 6.14 2.71
N LEU A 87 -2.50 6.61 2.99
CA LEU A 87 -1.86 7.73 2.29
C LEU A 87 -0.46 7.36 1.83
N GLU A 88 -0.01 7.98 0.73
CA GLU A 88 1.36 7.76 0.26
C GLU A 88 2.37 8.18 1.32
N GLN A 89 3.05 7.21 1.93
CA GLN A 89 4.01 7.45 3.00
C GLN A 89 5.42 6.98 2.64
N PRO A 90 6.46 7.79 2.94
CA PRO A 90 7.84 7.32 2.89
C PRO A 90 8.08 6.35 4.05
N VAL A 91 8.57 5.16 3.73
CA VAL A 91 8.90 4.12 4.69
C VAL A 91 10.29 3.58 4.42
N ILE A 92 10.94 3.03 5.44
CA ILE A 92 12.12 2.19 5.26
C ILE A 92 11.65 0.75 5.37
N SER A 93 11.86 -0.03 4.33
CA SER A 93 11.35 -1.39 4.22
C SER A 93 12.49 -2.37 3.97
N HIS A 94 12.47 -3.50 4.66
CA HIS A 94 13.32 -4.64 4.30
C HIS A 94 12.64 -5.98 4.55
N VAL A 95 13.03 -6.98 3.75
CA VAL A 95 12.70 -8.38 3.99
C VAL A 95 13.64 -8.89 5.09
N THR A 96 13.08 -9.37 6.19
CA THR A 96 13.84 -9.91 7.33
C THR A 96 14.11 -11.40 7.18
N ARG A 97 13.17 -12.14 6.56
CA ARG A 97 13.24 -13.61 6.42
C ARG A 97 12.89 -14.03 5.00
N ALA A 98 13.89 -14.58 4.30
CA ALA A 98 13.75 -15.26 3.02
C ALA A 98 14.99 -16.09 2.72
N THR A 99 14.83 -17.18 1.97
CA THR A 99 15.93 -17.97 1.40
C THR A 99 15.58 -18.39 -0.03
N VAL A 100 16.52 -19.01 -0.74
CA VAL A 100 16.24 -19.58 -2.07
C VAL A 100 15.16 -20.67 -2.02
N HIS A 101 15.16 -21.49 -0.96
CA HIS A 101 14.20 -22.58 -0.75
C HIS A 101 12.87 -22.11 -0.16
N ALA A 102 12.88 -21.03 0.61
CA ALA A 102 11.70 -20.40 1.19
C ALA A 102 11.74 -18.88 0.90
N PRO A 103 11.48 -18.48 -0.36
CA PRO A 103 11.57 -17.07 -0.75
C PRO A 103 10.52 -16.20 -0.06
N PHE A 104 10.80 -14.91 0.04
CA PHE A 104 9.75 -13.94 0.33
C PHE A 104 8.78 -13.91 -0.85
N LEU A 105 7.48 -13.97 -0.56
CA LEU A 105 6.41 -13.86 -1.54
C LEU A 105 5.34 -12.92 -0.98
N GLY A 106 5.02 -11.89 -1.74
CA GLY A 106 3.96 -10.96 -1.38
C GLY A 106 3.32 -10.33 -2.60
N LEU A 107 2.22 -9.64 -2.37
CA LEU A 107 1.52 -8.85 -3.37
C LEU A 107 1.25 -7.44 -2.85
N LEU A 108 1.09 -6.54 -3.81
CA LEU A 108 0.57 -5.19 -3.60
C LEU A 108 -0.60 -5.01 -4.56
N LEU A 109 -1.77 -4.69 -4.02
CA LEU A 109 -2.94 -4.25 -4.76
C LEU A 109 -3.13 -2.76 -4.53
N ARG A 110 -2.98 -1.94 -5.56
CA ARG A 110 -3.25 -0.50 -5.47
C ARG A 110 -4.76 -0.28 -5.35
N LEU A 111 -5.16 0.60 -4.44
CA LEU A 111 -6.55 0.94 -4.23
C LEU A 111 -6.86 2.32 -4.85
N ASP A 112 -8.02 2.42 -5.48
CA ASP A 112 -8.52 3.69 -6.02
C ASP A 112 -9.41 4.38 -4.97
N LEU A 113 -9.05 5.61 -4.61
CA LEU A 113 -9.81 6.43 -3.68
C LEU A 113 -11.27 6.64 -4.15
N ARG A 114 -11.53 6.70 -5.46
CA ARG A 114 -12.88 6.81 -6.02
C ARG A 114 -13.69 5.55 -5.77
N GLN A 115 -13.09 4.37 -5.93
CA GLN A 115 -13.76 3.11 -5.62
C GLN A 115 -14.06 3.00 -4.13
N ILE A 116 -13.11 3.40 -3.28
CA ILE A 116 -13.30 3.46 -1.81
C ILE A 116 -14.45 4.41 -1.46
N ALA A 117 -14.49 5.61 -2.04
CA ALA A 117 -15.54 6.60 -1.80
C ALA A 117 -16.92 6.09 -2.21
N ASN A 118 -17.03 5.52 -3.42
CA ASN A 118 -18.28 4.98 -3.95
C ASN A 118 -18.79 3.83 -3.06
N ALA A 119 -17.93 2.86 -2.74
CA ALA A 119 -18.28 1.75 -1.87
C ALA A 119 -18.70 2.23 -0.47
N ALA A 120 -17.96 3.18 0.11
CA ALA A 120 -18.28 3.72 1.43
C ALA A 120 -19.62 4.45 1.46
N SER A 121 -19.98 5.20 0.40
CA SER A 121 -21.26 5.91 0.30
C SER A 121 -22.47 4.98 0.16
N ALA A 122 -22.29 3.80 -0.43
CA ALA A 122 -23.35 2.81 -0.59
C ALA A 122 -23.63 2.01 0.70
N MET A 123 -22.82 2.19 1.75
CA MET A 123 -22.94 1.46 3.01
C MET A 123 -23.65 2.32 4.08
N GLU A 124 -24.83 1.89 4.51
CA GLU A 124 -25.71 2.67 5.40
C GLU A 124 -25.21 2.80 6.85
N ARG A 125 -24.37 1.87 7.33
CA ARG A 125 -23.82 1.87 8.70
C ARG A 125 -22.43 1.31 8.74
N SER A 126 -21.49 2.06 9.29
CA SER A 126 -20.15 1.57 9.62
C SER A 126 -19.55 2.38 10.77
N PRO A 127 -18.60 1.80 11.53
CA PRO A 127 -17.99 2.47 12.66
C PRO A 127 -17.42 3.83 12.26
N GLN A 128 -17.60 4.81 13.14
CA GLN A 128 -17.03 6.14 12.93
C GLN A 128 -15.50 6.07 12.90
N PRO A 129 -14.84 6.94 12.12
CA PRO A 129 -13.39 7.03 12.13
C PRO A 129 -12.90 7.46 13.52
N GLU A 130 -12.09 6.62 14.16
CA GLU A 130 -11.44 6.94 15.43
C GLU A 130 -10.26 7.90 15.17
N PRO A 131 -10.26 9.13 15.70
CA PRO A 131 -9.21 10.11 15.43
C PRO A 131 -7.84 9.66 15.96
N GLY A 132 -6.78 9.90 15.18
CA GLY A 132 -5.39 9.69 15.61
C GLY A 132 -4.77 8.33 15.29
N ARG A 133 -5.41 7.49 14.45
CA ARG A 133 -4.75 6.29 13.90
C ARG A 133 -3.71 6.66 12.83
N LEU A 134 -2.65 5.85 12.73
CA LEU A 134 -1.59 5.99 11.72
C LEU A 134 -2.16 5.77 10.31
N ASP A 135 -1.52 6.33 9.28
CA ASP A 135 -1.89 6.07 7.87
C ASP A 135 -1.60 4.63 7.41
N ILE A 136 -1.09 3.78 8.31
CA ILE A 136 -0.83 2.37 8.06
C ILE A 136 -1.56 1.53 9.10
N SER A 137 -2.37 0.59 8.60
CA SER A 137 -3.10 -0.38 9.38
C SER A 137 -2.56 -1.77 9.10
N ILE A 138 -2.23 -2.53 10.14
CA ILE A 138 -1.84 -3.94 10.04
C ILE A 138 -2.84 -4.75 10.85
N GLU A 139 -3.50 -5.69 10.20
CA GLU A 139 -4.56 -6.49 10.81
C GLU A 139 -4.42 -7.95 10.35
N PRO A 140 -4.88 -8.93 11.14
CA PRO A 140 -5.00 -10.30 10.66
C PRO A 140 -5.89 -10.36 9.42
N LEU A 141 -5.49 -11.15 8.44
CA LEU A 141 -6.21 -11.25 7.19
C LEU A 141 -7.48 -12.07 7.35
N GLU A 142 -8.62 -11.46 7.06
CA GLU A 142 -9.91 -12.14 7.16
C GLU A 142 -10.09 -13.20 6.06
N PRO A 143 -10.71 -14.38 6.36
CA PRO A 143 -10.86 -15.46 5.37
C PRO A 143 -11.52 -15.03 4.07
N ALA A 144 -12.53 -14.18 4.14
CA ALA A 144 -13.27 -13.77 2.95
C ALA A 144 -12.49 -12.75 2.08
N LEU A 145 -11.63 -11.93 2.70
CA LEU A 145 -10.67 -11.08 1.98
C LEU A 145 -9.58 -11.93 1.32
N PHE A 146 -9.15 -12.99 2.00
CA PHE A 146 -8.21 -13.96 1.47
C PHE A 146 -8.74 -14.63 0.19
N GLU A 147 -9.96 -15.16 0.21
CA GLU A 147 -10.60 -15.80 -0.94
C GLU A 147 -10.74 -14.85 -2.14
N ALA A 148 -11.04 -13.57 -1.89
CA ALA A 148 -11.10 -12.56 -2.95
C ALA A 148 -9.73 -12.30 -3.58
N LEU A 149 -8.66 -12.21 -2.77
CA LEU A 149 -7.30 -12.07 -3.26
C LEU A 149 -6.84 -13.30 -4.05
N GLN A 150 -7.18 -14.51 -3.60
CA GLN A 150 -6.88 -15.74 -4.35
C GLN A 150 -7.52 -15.75 -5.73
N ARG A 151 -8.81 -15.39 -5.83
CA ARG A 151 -9.49 -15.29 -7.12
C ARG A 151 -8.86 -14.22 -8.01
N LEU A 152 -8.49 -13.06 -7.45
CA LEU A 152 -7.83 -12.00 -8.21
C LEU A 152 -6.48 -12.45 -8.79
N VAL A 153 -5.64 -13.11 -7.98
CA VAL A 153 -4.35 -13.64 -8.45
C VAL A 153 -4.58 -14.79 -9.44
N GLY A 154 -5.61 -15.62 -9.23
CA GLY A 154 -5.99 -16.71 -10.13
C GLY A 154 -6.37 -16.24 -11.53
N LEU A 155 -6.96 -15.04 -11.67
CA LEU A 155 -7.26 -14.45 -12.99
C LEU A 155 -6.02 -14.23 -13.87
N LEU A 156 -4.81 -14.25 -13.31
CA LEU A 156 -3.57 -14.19 -14.09
C LEU A 156 -3.37 -15.43 -14.98
N ASP A 157 -4.05 -16.53 -14.70
CA ASP A 157 -4.11 -17.72 -15.56
C ASP A 157 -5.19 -17.63 -16.65
N GLU A 158 -6.10 -16.65 -16.56
CA GLU A 158 -7.25 -16.48 -17.46
C GLU A 158 -7.27 -15.06 -18.09
N PRO A 159 -6.24 -14.69 -18.88
CA PRO A 159 -6.04 -13.32 -19.37
C PRO A 159 -7.20 -12.81 -20.25
N GLU A 160 -7.95 -13.72 -20.88
CA GLU A 160 -9.08 -13.42 -21.77
C GLU A 160 -10.28 -12.80 -21.03
N VAL A 161 -10.48 -13.19 -19.77
CA VAL A 161 -11.58 -12.69 -18.92
C VAL A 161 -11.08 -11.76 -17.81
N ALA A 162 -9.77 -11.75 -17.55
CA ALA A 162 -9.15 -10.96 -16.48
C ALA A 162 -9.52 -9.47 -16.54
N SER A 163 -9.54 -8.85 -17.72
CA SER A 163 -9.88 -7.43 -17.86
C SER A 163 -11.31 -7.11 -17.44
N SER A 164 -12.24 -8.06 -17.57
CA SER A 164 -13.65 -7.89 -17.23
C SER A 164 -13.94 -8.27 -15.78
N LEU A 165 -13.27 -9.31 -15.26
CA LEU A 165 -13.53 -9.82 -13.91
C LEU A 165 -12.69 -9.13 -12.82
N ALA A 166 -11.46 -8.71 -13.12
CA ALA A 166 -10.59 -8.10 -12.12
C ALA A 166 -11.22 -6.85 -11.46
N PRO A 167 -11.84 -5.90 -12.19
CA PRO A 167 -12.49 -4.75 -11.56
C PRO A 167 -13.61 -5.11 -10.58
N LEU A 168 -14.34 -6.21 -10.85
CA LEU A 168 -15.42 -6.68 -9.97
C LEU A 168 -14.86 -7.26 -8.66
N ILE A 169 -13.76 -8.01 -8.76
CA ILE A 169 -13.08 -8.56 -7.59
C ILE A 169 -12.36 -7.45 -6.80
N GLU A 170 -11.77 -6.46 -7.47
CA GLU A 170 -11.21 -5.27 -6.83
C GLU A 170 -12.26 -4.52 -6.02
N GLN A 171 -13.46 -4.31 -6.60
CA GLN A 171 -14.59 -3.70 -5.89
C GLN A 171 -15.02 -4.53 -4.67
N GLU A 172 -15.08 -5.85 -4.82
CA GLU A 172 -15.39 -6.75 -3.71
C GLU A 172 -14.34 -6.61 -2.57
N ILE A 173 -13.05 -6.57 -2.92
CA ILE A 173 -11.96 -6.38 -1.95
C ILE A 173 -12.13 -5.05 -1.22
N VAL A 174 -12.42 -3.96 -1.92
CA VAL A 174 -12.65 -2.64 -1.31
C VAL A 174 -13.81 -2.69 -0.30
N ILE A 175 -14.93 -3.32 -0.66
CA ILE A 175 -16.09 -3.46 0.23
C ILE A 175 -15.71 -4.25 1.49
N ARG A 176 -15.00 -5.37 1.33
CA ARG A 176 -14.54 -6.20 2.46
C ARG A 176 -13.59 -5.42 3.37
N LEU A 177 -12.64 -4.68 2.82
CA LEU A 177 -11.74 -3.82 3.58
C LEU A 177 -12.49 -2.74 4.38
N LEU A 178 -13.55 -2.17 3.80
CA LEU A 178 -14.39 -1.15 4.45
C LEU A 178 -15.29 -1.72 5.56
N GLN A 179 -15.67 -2.99 5.47
CA GLN A 179 -16.43 -3.71 6.50
C GLN A 179 -15.54 -4.26 7.62
N GLY A 180 -14.30 -4.61 7.28
CA GLY A 180 -13.34 -5.23 8.17
C GLY A 180 -12.55 -4.26 9.05
N PRO A 181 -11.52 -4.77 9.75
CA PRO A 181 -10.68 -4.00 10.68
C PRO A 181 -9.99 -2.76 10.08
N HIS A 182 -9.73 -2.79 8.77
CA HIS A 182 -9.13 -1.67 8.04
C HIS A 182 -10.12 -0.52 7.74
N GLY A 183 -11.43 -0.73 7.91
CA GLY A 183 -12.46 0.17 7.40
C GLY A 183 -12.42 1.57 7.98
N SER A 184 -12.12 1.71 9.28
CA SER A 184 -11.96 3.02 9.92
C SER A 184 -10.83 3.84 9.31
N HIS A 185 -9.70 3.22 8.97
CA HIS A 185 -8.56 3.90 8.31
C HIS A 185 -8.89 4.33 6.88
N LEU A 186 -9.57 3.49 6.11
CA LEU A 186 -9.98 3.84 4.75
C LEU A 186 -11.01 4.96 4.74
N ARG A 187 -11.92 5.00 5.72
CA ARG A 187 -12.93 6.06 5.85
C ARG A 187 -12.33 7.40 6.27
N GLN A 188 -11.23 7.41 7.04
CA GLN A 188 -10.51 8.65 7.34
C GLN A 188 -10.03 9.37 6.07
N LEU A 189 -9.71 8.65 5.00
CA LEU A 189 -9.34 9.24 3.71
C LEU A 189 -10.46 10.03 3.04
N LEU A 190 -11.70 9.72 3.40
CA LEU A 190 -12.90 10.31 2.82
C LEU A 190 -13.36 11.54 3.58
N LEU A 191 -12.82 11.81 4.78
CA LEU A 191 -13.15 13.02 5.53
C LEU A 191 -12.62 14.23 4.75
N GLU A 192 -13.54 15.12 4.35
CA GLU A 192 -13.30 16.19 3.38
C GLU A 192 -12.27 17.26 3.84
N ASP A 193 -11.98 17.31 5.15
CA ASP A 193 -11.14 18.33 5.78
C ASP A 193 -9.90 17.79 6.52
N SER A 194 -9.47 16.54 6.26
CA SER A 194 -8.19 16.11 6.85
C SER A 194 -7.05 16.90 6.22
N PRO A 195 -6.16 17.52 7.03
CA PRO A 195 -4.97 18.18 6.52
C PRO A 195 -4.17 17.28 5.57
N ASP A 196 -4.20 15.97 5.80
CA ASP A 196 -3.43 14.99 5.04
C ASP A 196 -3.98 14.75 3.62
N ARG A 197 -5.30 14.84 3.40
CA ARG A 197 -5.90 14.80 2.04
C ARG A 197 -5.58 16.06 1.26
N GLN A 198 -5.62 17.21 1.93
CA GLN A 198 -5.28 18.51 1.35
C GLN A 198 -3.81 18.55 0.92
N ILE A 199 -2.89 18.06 1.76
CA ILE A 199 -1.47 17.94 1.42
C ILE A 199 -1.24 16.87 0.35
N GLY A 200 -1.86 15.68 0.45
CA GLY A 200 -1.73 14.61 -0.54
C GLY A 200 -2.17 15.04 -1.94
N GLY A 201 -3.27 15.78 -2.06
CA GLY A 201 -3.72 16.38 -3.32
C GLY A 201 -2.71 17.40 -3.89
N VAL A 202 -2.07 18.18 -3.02
CA VAL A 202 -1.00 19.11 -3.43
C VAL A 202 0.25 18.35 -3.90
N ILE A 203 0.64 17.26 -3.22
CA ILE A 203 1.79 16.42 -3.62
C ILE A 203 1.55 15.77 -4.99
N ALA A 204 0.38 15.17 -5.20
CA ALA A 204 0.00 14.58 -6.48
C ALA A 204 0.01 15.62 -7.61
N TRP A 205 -0.50 16.82 -7.34
CA TRP A 205 -0.45 17.92 -8.28
C TRP A 205 0.97 18.41 -8.57
N MET A 206 1.83 18.51 -7.55
CA MET A 206 3.25 18.86 -7.70
C MET A 206 3.98 17.85 -8.60
N LYS A 207 3.72 16.55 -8.44
CA LYS A 207 4.27 15.49 -9.30
C LYS A 207 3.86 15.64 -10.77
N GLN A 208 2.68 16.21 -11.04
CA GLN A 208 2.20 16.45 -12.41
C GLN A 208 2.67 17.78 -13.00
N ASN A 209 2.99 18.77 -12.16
CA ASN A 209 3.23 20.16 -12.61
C ASN A 209 4.65 20.67 -12.33
N PHE A 210 5.57 19.81 -11.88
CA PHE A 210 6.89 20.14 -11.31
C PHE A 210 7.79 21.07 -12.14
N SER A 211 7.51 21.27 -13.44
CA SER A 211 8.24 22.18 -14.33
C SER A 211 7.87 23.66 -14.15
N SER A 212 6.86 23.97 -13.34
CA SER A 212 6.42 25.35 -13.06
C SER A 212 7.20 25.98 -11.90
N ALA A 213 7.39 27.30 -11.93
CA ALA A 213 7.90 28.02 -10.76
C ALA A 213 6.83 28.06 -9.65
N PHE A 214 7.12 27.47 -8.49
CA PHE A 214 6.18 27.41 -7.37
C PHE A 214 6.56 28.35 -6.23
N ARG A 215 5.54 28.96 -5.63
CA ARG A 215 5.64 29.63 -4.33
C ARG A 215 4.90 28.82 -3.27
N VAL A 216 5.47 28.72 -2.07
CA VAL A 216 4.91 27.92 -0.96
C VAL A 216 3.50 28.42 -0.59
N GLU A 217 3.26 29.73 -0.73
CA GLU A 217 1.96 30.37 -0.50
C GLU A 217 0.90 29.89 -1.49
N GLY A 218 1.27 29.61 -2.75
CA GLY A 218 0.35 29.08 -3.75
C GLY A 218 -0.03 27.61 -3.48
N LEU A 219 0.93 26.82 -2.99
CA LEU A 219 0.67 25.44 -2.56
C LEU A 219 -0.21 25.40 -1.31
N ALA A 220 0.03 26.29 -0.34
CA ALA A 220 -0.80 26.43 0.85
C ALA A 220 -2.24 26.82 0.51
N LYS A 221 -2.44 27.78 -0.41
CA LYS A 221 -3.77 28.13 -0.93
C LYS A 221 -4.47 26.94 -1.59
N ARG A 222 -3.74 26.12 -2.36
CA ARG A 222 -4.29 24.92 -3.01
C ARG A 222 -4.71 23.85 -1.99
N ALA A 223 -4.06 23.80 -0.84
CA ALA A 223 -4.44 22.96 0.28
C ALA A 223 -5.53 23.59 1.17
N ASN A 224 -6.07 24.78 0.87
CA ASN A 224 -6.95 25.53 1.78
C ASN A 224 -6.35 25.77 3.18
N MET A 225 -5.03 25.93 3.26
CA MET A 225 -4.30 26.11 4.51
C MET A 225 -3.58 27.45 4.61
N SER A 226 -3.31 27.90 5.84
CA SER A 226 -2.30 28.92 6.07
C SER A 226 -0.90 28.36 5.73
N THR A 227 0.03 29.24 5.34
CA THR A 227 1.40 28.84 4.99
C THR A 227 2.10 28.10 6.13
N THR A 228 1.82 28.46 7.38
CA THR A 228 2.40 27.84 8.57
C THR A 228 1.84 26.43 8.81
N ALA A 229 0.50 26.27 8.72
CA ALA A 229 -0.15 24.97 8.83
C ALA A 229 0.31 24.04 7.69
N PHE A 230 0.36 24.55 6.46
CA PHE A 230 0.83 23.83 5.30
C PHE A 230 2.26 23.30 5.48
N ARG A 231 3.22 24.15 5.90
CA ARG A 231 4.61 23.71 6.12
C ARG A 231 4.72 22.66 7.22
N LYS A 232 3.92 22.79 8.27
CA LYS A 232 3.88 21.84 9.38
C LYS A 232 3.37 20.48 8.90
N HIS A 233 2.16 20.42 8.35
CA HIS A 233 1.54 19.18 7.86
C HIS A 233 2.32 18.56 6.71
N PHE A 234 2.83 19.37 5.78
CA PHE A 234 3.68 18.87 4.69
C PHE A 234 4.95 18.20 5.24
N ARG A 235 5.59 18.77 6.26
CA ARG A 235 6.78 18.17 6.88
C ARG A 235 6.44 16.94 7.71
N GLU A 236 5.31 16.96 8.43
CA GLU A 236 4.80 15.80 9.18
C GLU A 236 4.54 14.62 8.23
N GLN A 237 3.98 14.88 7.04
CA GLN A 237 3.63 13.83 6.08
C GLN A 237 4.81 13.38 5.18
N THR A 238 5.69 14.29 4.77
CA THR A 238 6.78 13.98 3.82
C THR A 238 8.16 13.84 4.45
N GLY A 239 8.29 14.16 5.75
CA GLY A 239 9.57 14.24 6.46
C GLY A 239 10.46 15.41 6.03
N MET A 240 10.04 16.23 5.06
CA MET A 240 10.85 17.30 4.49
C MET A 240 10.03 18.56 4.20
N SER A 241 10.73 19.68 3.95
CA SER A 241 10.04 20.91 3.56
C SER A 241 9.54 20.84 2.10
N PRO A 242 8.48 21.60 1.73
CA PRO A 242 7.99 21.66 0.36
C PRO A 242 9.05 21.97 -0.70
N LEU A 243 10.02 22.84 -0.39
CA LEU A 243 11.10 23.21 -1.29
C LEU A 243 12.12 22.09 -1.49
N GLN A 244 12.43 21.33 -0.42
CA GLN A 244 13.29 20.14 -0.51
C GLN A 244 12.62 19.05 -1.36
N TYR A 245 11.31 18.86 -1.20
CA TYR A 245 10.53 17.92 -1.98
C TYR A 245 10.54 18.27 -3.48
N LEU A 246 10.34 19.56 -3.83
CA LEU A 246 10.43 20.04 -5.21
C LEU A 246 11.81 19.80 -5.85
N LYS A 247 12.88 20.03 -5.10
CA LYS A 247 14.25 19.74 -5.57
C LYS A 247 14.45 18.25 -5.84
N GLN A 248 13.97 17.37 -4.95
CA GLN A 248 14.07 15.92 -5.16
C GLN A 248 13.29 15.45 -6.39
N LEU A 249 12.07 15.96 -6.61
CA LEU A 249 11.28 15.65 -7.80
C LEU A 249 12.02 16.01 -9.09
N SER A 250 12.70 17.16 -9.10
CA SER A 250 13.45 17.66 -10.26
C SER A 250 14.75 16.89 -10.52
N CYS A 251 15.44 16.45 -9.46
CA CYS A 251 16.68 15.68 -9.58
C CYS A 251 16.45 14.23 -10.07
N LYS A 252 15.36 13.57 -9.66
CA LYS A 252 15.07 12.17 -10.02
C LYS A 252 14.88 11.92 -11.53
N ARG A 253 14.76 12.97 -12.36
CA ARG A 253 14.65 12.85 -13.83
C ARG A 253 15.90 13.27 -14.61
N HIS A 254 16.93 13.82 -13.95
CA HIS A 254 18.23 14.06 -14.59
C HIS A 254 19.18 12.85 -14.47
N ALA A 255 18.74 11.78 -13.79
CA ALA A 255 19.49 10.55 -13.58
C ALA A 255 18.93 9.34 -14.37
N ASN A 256 17.99 9.57 -15.29
CA ASN A 256 17.47 8.59 -16.25
C ASN A 256 17.68 9.08 -17.68
#